data_AF-A0A125RAV8-F1
#
_entry.id   AF-A0A125RAV8-F1
#
_cell.length_a   1.000
_cell.length_b   1.000
_cell.length_c   1.000
_cell.angle_alpha   90.00
_cell.angle_beta   90.00
_cell.angle_gamma   90.00
#
_symmetry.space_group_name_H-M   'P 1'
#
loop_
_entity.id
_entity.type
_entity.pdbx_description
1 polymer ?
#
loop_
_entity_poly.entity_id
_entity_poly.type
_entity_poly.pdbx_seq_one_letter_code
_entity_poly.pdbx_strand_id
1 'polypeptide(L)'
;MIDAAFERFRYHKPLPNFYKIENPKNPKREISEELLFELNELALKYDFTGISYSKLSDELKQDFNIDIDNILIFKFLMGDELIRMEPSRQKGKLMDDEFQEYGIHVYEFADFLRKNGFQADLIHPLDDSISLRAIAMQSNDCVITRSNMCLFKDGLQVGFFMIHTSIDNLPFKKENDMLWVPDFCSTCGICIERCPKEAFDENEKLLRKVCTAHREGCNECILKCPFYKRGYDKVKRRYERMKKRR
;
A
#
# COMPACT_ATOMS: atom_id res chain seq x y z
N MET A 1 -27.33 -12.89 -24.20
CA MET A 1 -28.02 -12.49 -22.96
C MET A 1 -26.94 -12.15 -21.97
N ILE A 2 -26.77 -10.86 -21.70
CA ILE A 2 -25.74 -10.33 -20.79
C ILE A 2 -26.37 -10.38 -19.41
N ASP A 3 -25.92 -11.33 -18.59
CA ASP A 3 -26.47 -11.52 -17.25
C ASP A 3 -26.17 -10.31 -16.38
N ALA A 4 -27.25 -9.68 -15.95
CA ALA A 4 -27.30 -8.57 -15.03
C ALA A 4 -27.21 -9.10 -13.60
N ALA A 5 -26.02 -9.01 -13.00
CA ALA A 5 -25.80 -8.79 -11.55
C ALA A 5 -24.28 -8.72 -11.29
N PHE A 6 -23.63 -7.68 -11.81
CA PHE A 6 -22.30 -7.31 -11.34
C PHE A 6 -22.43 -6.68 -9.94
N GLU A 7 -22.57 -7.52 -8.91
CA GLU A 7 -22.20 -7.12 -7.56
C GLU A 7 -20.69 -6.86 -7.58
N ARG A 8 -20.36 -5.57 -7.71
CA ARG A 8 -18.99 -5.03 -7.66
C ARG A 8 -18.30 -5.61 -6.43
N PHE A 9 -17.24 -6.36 -6.68
CA PHE A 9 -16.42 -7.03 -5.67
C PHE A 9 -15.74 -5.97 -4.79
N ARG A 10 -16.35 -5.57 -3.66
CA ARG A 10 -15.84 -4.48 -2.83
C ARG A 10 -14.89 -5.01 -1.74
N TYR A 11 -13.63 -4.62 -1.91
CA TYR A 11 -12.43 -4.89 -1.09
C TYR A 11 -12.62 -4.55 0.40
N HIS A 12 -13.32 -3.44 0.65
CA HIS A 12 -13.66 -2.86 1.94
C HIS A 12 -15.01 -2.16 1.78
N LYS A 13 -15.65 -1.80 2.90
CA LYS A 13 -16.70 -0.77 2.82
C LYS A 13 -16.08 0.54 2.30
N PRO A 14 -16.79 1.31 1.46
CA PRO A 14 -16.31 2.64 1.07
C PRO A 14 -16.02 3.47 2.32
N LEU A 15 -14.88 4.15 2.34
CA LEU A 15 -14.58 5.08 3.43
C LEU A 15 -15.55 6.25 3.35
N PRO A 16 -16.33 6.52 4.40
CA PRO A 16 -17.09 7.77 4.48
C PRO A 16 -16.14 8.96 4.36
N ASN A 17 -16.63 10.05 3.79
CA ASN A 17 -15.90 11.30 3.77
C ASN A 17 -15.86 11.88 5.19
N PHE A 18 -14.66 11.94 5.79
CA PHE A 18 -14.44 12.47 7.15
C PHE A 18 -13.70 13.82 7.16
N TYR A 19 -13.58 14.51 6.02
CA TYR A 19 -12.97 15.84 5.97
C TYR A 19 -13.72 16.84 6.84
N LYS A 20 -12.96 17.58 7.66
CA LYS A 20 -13.46 18.69 8.47
C LYS A 20 -12.95 20.04 7.97
N ILE A 21 -11.85 20.05 7.22
CA ILE A 21 -11.23 21.26 6.68
C ILE A 21 -11.29 21.19 5.15
N GLU A 22 -11.74 22.27 4.51
CA GLU A 22 -11.71 22.38 3.04
C GLU A 22 -10.30 22.66 2.53
N ASN A 23 -10.01 22.31 1.27
CA ASN A 23 -8.76 22.71 0.66
C ASN A 23 -8.63 24.24 0.59
N PRO A 24 -7.42 24.78 0.79
CA PRO A 24 -7.18 26.21 0.61
C PRO A 24 -7.37 26.62 -0.85
N LYS A 25 -7.95 27.81 -1.07
CA LYS A 25 -8.14 28.36 -2.44
C LYS A 25 -6.82 28.56 -3.19
N ASN A 26 -5.75 28.89 -2.46
CA ASN A 26 -4.40 29.06 -2.98
C ASN A 26 -3.44 28.17 -2.18
N PRO A 27 -3.28 26.89 -2.55
CA PRO A 27 -2.42 25.96 -1.83
C PRO A 27 -0.95 26.38 -1.85
N LYS A 28 -0.29 26.27 -0.70
CA LYS A 28 1.16 26.35 -0.58
C LYS A 28 1.81 25.18 -1.32
N ARG A 29 3.07 25.38 -1.74
CA ARG A 29 3.88 24.40 -2.47
C ARG A 29 5.10 23.91 -1.67
N GLU A 30 5.52 24.65 -0.66
CA GLU A 30 6.71 24.30 0.13
C GLU A 30 6.32 24.06 1.60
N ILE A 31 6.69 22.89 2.12
CA ILE A 31 6.55 22.52 3.54
C ILE A 31 7.87 22.79 4.28
N SER A 32 7.79 23.28 5.52
CA SER A 32 8.97 23.43 6.37
C SER A 32 9.39 22.10 6.99
N GLU A 33 10.65 21.97 7.38
CA GLU A 33 11.16 20.75 8.03
C GLU A 33 10.43 20.49 9.36
N GLU A 34 10.10 21.54 10.11
CA GLU A 34 9.37 21.44 11.38
C GLU A 34 7.96 20.88 11.17
N LEU A 35 7.23 21.38 10.17
CA LEU A 35 5.87 20.92 9.91
C LEU A 35 5.84 19.50 9.33
N LEU A 36 6.85 19.14 8.52
CA LEU A 36 7.02 17.78 8.05
C LEU A 36 7.35 16.82 9.21
N PHE A 37 8.17 17.26 10.16
CA PHE A 37 8.46 16.51 11.39
C PHE A 37 7.19 16.31 12.22
N GLU A 38 6.39 17.37 12.44
CA GLU A 38 5.11 17.27 13.15
C GLU A 38 4.13 16.28 12.49
N LEU A 39 4.06 16.26 11.15
CA LEU A 39 3.24 15.30 10.43
C LEU A 39 3.70 13.85 10.66
N ASN A 40 5.01 13.62 10.67
CA ASN A 40 5.57 12.30 10.95
C ASN A 40 5.30 11.85 12.39
N GLU A 41 5.48 12.74 13.37
CA GLU A 41 5.15 12.45 14.77
C GLU A 41 3.66 12.16 14.96
N LEU A 42 2.79 12.90 14.25
CA LEU A 42 1.35 12.65 14.25
C LEU A 42 1.01 11.28 13.66
N ALA A 43 1.69 10.87 12.58
CA ALA A 43 1.51 9.55 11.99
C ALA A 43 1.94 8.42 12.95
N LEU A 44 3.11 8.56 13.58
CA LEU A 44 3.60 7.60 14.58
C LEU A 44 2.67 7.49 15.80
N LYS A 45 2.09 8.62 16.25
CA LYS A 45 1.11 8.65 17.34
C LYS A 45 -0.14 7.84 17.06
N TYR A 46 -0.51 7.68 15.78
CA TYR A 46 -1.66 6.88 15.33
C TYR A 46 -1.24 5.52 14.78
N ASP A 47 -0.10 4.99 15.25
CA ASP A 47 0.40 3.65 14.92
C ASP A 47 0.70 3.39 13.43
N PHE A 48 0.86 4.45 12.63
CA PHE A 48 1.46 4.32 11.30
C PHE A 48 2.97 4.09 11.46
N THR A 49 3.56 3.27 10.61
CA THR A 49 5.01 3.00 10.61
C THR A 49 5.83 4.11 9.94
N GLY A 50 5.15 5.03 9.26
CA GLY A 50 5.77 6.21 8.66
C GLY A 50 5.15 6.59 7.33
N ILE A 51 5.82 7.53 6.65
CA ILE A 51 5.35 8.12 5.41
C ILE A 51 6.40 7.92 4.32
N SER A 52 5.99 7.40 3.17
CA SER A 52 6.80 7.40 1.94
C SER A 52 6.27 8.46 0.97
N TYR A 53 7.10 8.95 0.06
CA TYR A 53 6.75 10.05 -0.83
C TYR A 53 6.95 9.63 -2.29
N SER A 54 5.94 9.83 -3.12
CA SER A 54 6.02 9.56 -4.56
C SER A 54 5.85 10.84 -5.35
N LYS A 55 6.72 11.01 -6.35
CA LYS A 55 6.53 11.96 -7.43
C LYS A 55 6.16 11.16 -8.68
N LEU A 56 4.97 11.39 -9.23
CA LEU A 56 4.47 10.62 -10.35
C LEU A 56 5.14 11.04 -11.66
N SER A 57 5.56 10.05 -12.46
CA SER A 57 6.03 10.29 -13.81
C SER A 57 4.88 10.69 -14.74
N ASP A 58 5.20 11.44 -15.80
CA ASP A 58 4.21 11.80 -16.83
C ASP A 58 3.63 10.56 -17.53
N GLU A 59 4.43 9.51 -17.70
CA GLU A 59 3.99 8.21 -18.24
C GLU A 59 2.89 7.59 -17.35
N LEU A 60 3.09 7.51 -16.04
CA LEU A 60 2.09 6.96 -15.14
C LEU A 60 0.83 7.82 -15.08
N LYS A 61 0.98 9.15 -15.08
CA LYS A 61 -0.14 10.10 -15.16
C LYS A 61 -0.96 9.88 -16.43
N GLN A 62 -0.29 9.65 -17.57
CA GLN A 62 -0.94 9.35 -18.84
C GLN A 62 -1.64 7.99 -18.84
N ASP A 63 -0.99 6.93 -18.34
CA ASP A 63 -1.53 5.57 -18.30
C ASP A 63 -2.85 5.48 -17.52
N PHE A 64 -2.96 6.27 -16.45
CA PHE A 64 -4.14 6.30 -15.59
C PHE A 64 -5.06 7.50 -15.82
N ASN A 65 -4.71 8.40 -16.75
CA ASN A 65 -5.44 9.64 -17.01
C ASN A 65 -5.71 10.47 -15.73
N ILE A 66 -4.66 10.71 -14.95
CA ILE A 66 -4.69 11.49 -13.71
C ILE A 66 -3.79 12.72 -13.79
N ASP A 67 -4.20 13.80 -13.11
CA ASP A 67 -3.44 15.04 -13.00
C ASP A 67 -3.04 15.25 -11.52
N ILE A 68 -2.10 14.42 -11.06
CA ILE A 68 -1.63 14.33 -9.68
C ILE A 68 -0.11 14.22 -9.71
N ASP A 69 0.61 15.18 -9.12
CA ASP A 69 2.08 15.15 -9.14
C ASP A 69 2.66 14.42 -7.93
N ASN A 70 2.28 14.83 -6.72
CA ASN A 70 2.97 14.42 -5.49
C ASN A 70 2.01 13.71 -4.53
N ILE A 71 2.49 12.61 -3.94
CA ILE A 71 1.69 11.74 -3.08
C ILE A 71 2.46 11.42 -1.79
N LEU A 72 1.76 11.53 -0.66
CA LEU A 72 2.17 10.96 0.62
C LEU A 72 1.54 9.58 0.78
N ILE A 73 2.34 8.58 1.16
CA ILE A 73 1.91 7.21 1.39
C ILE A 73 2.06 6.91 2.88
N PHE A 74 0.94 6.87 3.59
CA PHE A 74 0.89 6.54 5.00
C PHE A 74 0.85 5.02 5.16
N LYS A 75 1.84 4.45 5.83
CA LYS A 75 2.02 3.00 5.97
C LYS A 75 1.62 2.56 7.37
N PHE A 76 0.95 1.42 7.48
CA PHE A 76 0.62 0.80 8.76
C PHE A 76 0.85 -0.71 8.68
N LEU A 77 1.12 -1.34 9.83
CA LEU A 77 1.19 -2.80 9.91
C LEU A 77 -0.20 -3.34 10.20
N MET A 78 -0.68 -4.25 9.34
CA MET A 78 -1.88 -5.02 9.65
C MET A 78 -1.64 -5.86 10.92
N GLY A 79 -2.67 -6.01 11.76
CA GLY A 79 -2.57 -6.74 13.02
C GLY A 79 -2.12 -8.19 12.83
N ASP A 80 -1.05 -8.59 13.51
CA ASP A 80 -0.45 -9.92 13.34
C ASP A 80 -1.43 -11.05 13.69
N GLU A 81 -2.29 -10.83 14.69
CA GLU A 81 -3.36 -11.75 15.08
C GLU A 81 -4.38 -11.93 13.95
N LEU A 82 -4.79 -10.84 13.30
CA LEU A 82 -5.69 -10.90 12.14
C LEU A 82 -5.01 -11.64 10.99
N ILE A 83 -3.74 -11.36 10.69
CA ILE A 83 -3.03 -12.04 9.60
C ILE A 83 -3.05 -13.56 9.81
N ARG A 84 -2.78 -14.03 11.03
CA ARG A 84 -2.72 -15.45 11.42
C ARG A 84 -4.06 -16.14 11.56
N MET A 85 -5.15 -15.40 11.72
CA MET A 85 -6.49 -15.97 11.84
C MET A 85 -6.84 -16.82 10.61
N GLU A 86 -7.57 -17.92 10.80
CA GLU A 86 -8.03 -18.73 9.68
C GLU A 86 -8.98 -17.94 8.76
N PRO A 87 -8.93 -18.15 7.43
CA PRO A 87 -9.81 -17.46 6.50
C PRO A 87 -11.28 -17.71 6.83
N SER A 88 -12.04 -16.63 7.01
CA SER A 88 -13.47 -16.68 7.26
C SER A 88 -14.13 -15.34 6.95
N ARG A 89 -15.44 -15.33 6.75
CA ARG A 89 -16.19 -14.07 6.56
C ARG A 89 -16.04 -13.13 7.77
N GLN A 90 -15.95 -13.68 8.98
CA GLN A 90 -15.71 -12.90 10.20
C GLN A 90 -14.33 -12.24 10.17
N LYS A 91 -13.28 -12.99 9.80
CA LYS A 91 -11.94 -12.43 9.61
C LYS A 91 -11.95 -11.28 8.59
N GLY A 92 -12.60 -11.49 7.44
CA GLY A 92 -12.73 -10.45 6.42
C GLY A 92 -13.38 -9.16 6.97
N LYS A 93 -14.39 -9.29 7.82
CA LYS A 93 -15.00 -8.14 8.51
C LYS A 93 -14.02 -7.45 9.48
N LEU A 94 -13.28 -8.21 10.29
CA LEU A 94 -12.31 -7.63 11.24
C LEU A 94 -11.17 -6.88 10.53
N MET A 95 -10.69 -7.42 9.41
CA MET A 95 -9.71 -6.71 8.57
C MET A 95 -10.28 -5.45 7.93
N ASP A 96 -11.57 -5.46 7.55
CA ASP A 96 -12.26 -4.25 7.09
C ASP A 96 -12.39 -3.23 8.21
N ASP A 97 -12.79 -3.64 9.41
CA ASP A 97 -12.94 -2.75 10.56
C ASP A 97 -11.58 -2.10 10.93
N GLU A 98 -10.47 -2.85 10.96
CA GLU A 98 -9.10 -2.31 11.13
C GLU A 98 -8.75 -1.30 10.02
N PHE A 99 -9.05 -1.62 8.76
CA PHE A 99 -8.83 -0.70 7.65
C PHE A 99 -9.63 0.60 7.79
N GLN A 100 -10.89 0.54 8.27
CA GLN A 100 -11.69 1.75 8.51
C GLN A 100 -11.09 2.62 9.62
N GLU A 101 -10.57 2.02 10.69
CA GLU A 101 -9.92 2.73 11.80
C GLU A 101 -8.72 3.55 11.31
N TYR A 102 -7.80 2.93 10.57
CA TYR A 102 -6.69 3.66 9.96
C TYR A 102 -7.17 4.70 8.93
N GLY A 103 -8.21 4.37 8.15
CA GLY A 103 -8.79 5.27 7.17
C GLY A 103 -9.28 6.59 7.77
N ILE A 104 -9.84 6.58 8.98
CA ILE A 104 -10.27 7.79 9.71
C ILE A 104 -9.07 8.71 9.99
N HIS A 105 -7.97 8.15 10.48
CA HIS A 105 -6.76 8.92 10.79
C HIS A 105 -6.13 9.57 9.56
N VAL A 106 -6.28 8.98 8.38
CA VAL A 106 -5.77 9.56 7.13
C VAL A 106 -6.49 10.87 6.78
N TYR A 107 -7.80 10.98 7.07
CA TYR A 107 -8.50 12.26 6.95
C TYR A 107 -7.98 13.29 7.94
N GLU A 108 -7.57 12.88 9.14
CA GLU A 108 -6.95 13.80 10.11
C GLU A 108 -5.59 14.31 9.62
N PHE A 109 -4.78 13.47 8.98
CA PHE A 109 -3.53 13.92 8.33
C PHE A 109 -3.79 14.88 7.19
N ALA A 110 -4.82 14.61 6.38
CA ALA A 110 -5.20 15.51 5.30
C ALA A 110 -5.71 16.86 5.84
N ASP A 111 -6.55 16.86 6.87
CA ASP A 111 -7.04 18.07 7.53
C ASP A 111 -5.89 18.84 8.20
N PHE A 112 -4.90 18.15 8.78
CA PHE A 112 -3.68 18.76 9.29
C PHE A 112 -2.93 19.54 8.20
N LEU A 113 -2.74 18.93 7.02
CA LEU A 113 -2.11 19.58 5.87
C LEU A 113 -2.95 20.76 5.35
N ARG A 114 -4.27 20.60 5.23
CA ARG A 114 -5.20 21.65 4.79
C ARG A 114 -5.21 22.84 5.72
N LYS A 115 -5.25 22.61 7.03
CA LYS A 115 -5.17 23.65 8.07
C LYS A 115 -3.86 24.46 7.97
N ASN A 116 -2.78 23.83 7.51
CA ASN A 116 -1.49 24.48 7.30
C ASN A 116 -1.32 25.12 5.90
N GLY A 117 -2.36 25.07 5.08
CA GLY A 117 -2.44 25.76 3.79
C GLY A 117 -1.99 24.92 2.60
N PHE A 118 -1.93 23.60 2.72
CA PHE A 118 -1.65 22.70 1.60
C PHE A 118 -2.92 22.07 1.04
N GLN A 119 -2.94 21.74 -0.25
CA GLN A 119 -3.94 20.83 -0.78
C GLN A 119 -3.61 19.43 -0.29
N ALA A 120 -4.62 18.67 0.15
CA ALA A 120 -4.46 17.29 0.57
C ALA A 120 -5.74 16.50 0.32
N ASP A 121 -5.72 15.61 -0.67
CA ASP A 121 -6.88 14.82 -1.08
C ASP A 121 -6.56 13.33 -1.03
N LEU A 122 -7.42 12.57 -0.34
CA LEU A 122 -7.33 11.13 -0.22
C LEU A 122 -7.60 10.54 -1.60
N ILE A 123 -6.64 9.76 -2.07
CA ILE A 123 -6.85 8.88 -3.19
C ILE A 123 -7.64 7.69 -2.67
N HIS A 124 -8.91 7.61 -3.05
CA HIS A 124 -9.84 6.64 -2.46
C HIS A 124 -9.33 5.20 -2.71
N PRO A 125 -9.10 4.38 -1.67
CA PRO A 125 -8.45 3.08 -1.84
C PRO A 125 -9.23 2.06 -2.69
N LEU A 126 -10.52 2.30 -2.87
CA LEU A 126 -11.42 1.50 -3.73
C LEU A 126 -11.61 2.09 -5.13
N ASP A 127 -10.80 3.08 -5.51
CA ASP A 127 -10.79 3.57 -6.88
C ASP A 127 -10.05 2.57 -7.78
N ASP A 128 -10.82 1.77 -8.50
CA ASP A 128 -10.30 0.76 -9.43
C ASP A 128 -9.80 1.37 -10.76
N SER A 129 -9.95 2.69 -10.98
CA SER A 129 -9.43 3.36 -12.18
C SER A 129 -7.92 3.56 -12.14
N ILE A 130 -7.31 3.47 -10.95
CA ILE A 130 -5.88 3.69 -10.72
C ILE A 130 -5.26 2.50 -9.98
N SER A 131 -3.98 2.24 -10.24
CA SER A 131 -3.24 1.22 -9.49
C SER A 131 -2.46 1.87 -8.35
N LEU A 132 -2.99 1.78 -7.12
CA LEU A 132 -2.28 2.28 -5.93
C LEU A 132 -0.91 1.61 -5.74
N ARG A 133 -0.77 0.34 -6.15
CA ARG A 133 0.52 -0.35 -6.12
C ARG A 133 1.52 0.25 -7.13
N ALA A 134 1.05 0.65 -8.31
CA ALA A 134 1.90 1.31 -9.31
C ALA A 134 2.33 2.70 -8.84
N ILE A 135 1.42 3.45 -8.20
CA ILE A 135 1.76 4.70 -7.53
C ILE A 135 2.82 4.46 -6.44
N ALA A 136 2.62 3.45 -5.58
CA ALA A 136 3.56 3.16 -4.50
C ALA A 136 4.97 2.86 -5.00
N MET A 137 5.10 2.18 -6.15
CA MET A 137 6.39 1.92 -6.78
C MET A 137 7.17 3.19 -7.15
N GLN A 138 6.49 4.30 -7.47
CA GLN A 138 7.13 5.59 -7.78
C GLN A 138 7.81 6.23 -6.57
N SER A 139 7.53 5.76 -5.34
CA SER A 139 8.21 6.23 -4.13
C SER A 139 9.66 5.76 -4.02
N ASN A 140 10.06 4.76 -4.83
CA ASN A 140 11.31 4.01 -4.65
C ASN A 140 11.47 3.35 -3.26
N ASP A 141 10.41 3.27 -2.45
CA ASP A 141 10.43 2.73 -1.09
C ASP A 141 9.73 1.37 -0.95
N CYS A 142 9.16 0.87 -2.04
CA CYS A 142 8.57 -0.47 -2.08
C CYS A 142 8.86 -1.19 -3.41
N VAL A 143 8.59 -2.48 -3.42
CA VAL A 143 8.62 -3.34 -4.60
C VAL A 143 7.38 -4.22 -4.64
N ILE A 144 6.79 -4.40 -5.83
CA ILE A 144 5.73 -5.38 -6.01
C ILE A 144 6.36 -6.77 -6.05
N THR A 145 5.95 -7.60 -5.11
CA THR A 145 6.37 -9.00 -5.01
C THR A 145 5.57 -9.91 -5.93
N ARG A 146 6.04 -11.15 -6.11
CA ARG A 146 5.35 -12.17 -6.94
C ARG A 146 3.93 -12.52 -6.45
N SER A 147 3.59 -12.27 -5.18
CA SER A 147 2.22 -12.38 -4.68
C SER A 147 1.33 -11.17 -5.01
N ASN A 148 1.81 -10.25 -5.87
CA ASN A 148 1.15 -9.00 -6.26
C ASN A 148 0.84 -8.07 -5.06
N MET A 149 1.73 -8.09 -4.06
CA MET A 149 1.68 -7.19 -2.90
C MET A 149 2.90 -6.30 -2.86
N CYS A 150 2.73 -5.05 -2.40
CA CYS A 150 3.84 -4.15 -2.13
C CYS A 150 4.60 -4.64 -0.88
N LEU A 151 5.90 -4.83 -1.01
CA LEU A 151 6.82 -5.04 0.10
C LEU A 151 7.53 -3.72 0.38
N PHE A 152 7.37 -3.23 1.60
CA PHE A 152 8.23 -2.20 2.18
C PHE A 152 9.28 -2.86 3.08
N LYS A 153 10.31 -2.13 3.50
CA LYS A 153 11.28 -2.65 4.47
C LYS A 153 10.63 -3.01 5.82
N ASP A 154 9.54 -2.33 6.15
CA ASP A 154 8.72 -2.58 7.34
C ASP A 154 8.10 -4.00 7.33
N GLY A 155 7.78 -4.54 6.15
CA GLY A 155 7.19 -5.87 6.02
C GLY A 155 6.35 -6.05 4.77
N LEU A 156 5.91 -7.31 4.54
CA LEU A 156 4.94 -7.63 3.49
C LEU A 156 3.50 -7.34 3.95
N GLN A 157 3.28 -7.33 5.25
CA GLN A 157 2.01 -7.10 5.91
C GLN A 157 1.67 -5.61 6.09
N VAL A 158 2.23 -4.77 5.24
CA VAL A 158 2.02 -3.32 5.27
C VAL A 158 0.76 -3.00 4.46
N GLY A 159 -0.22 -2.41 5.12
CA GLY A 159 -1.28 -1.65 4.47
C GLY A 159 -0.85 -0.21 4.26
N PHE A 160 -1.48 0.49 3.32
CA PHE A 160 -1.19 1.91 3.11
C PHE A 160 -2.39 2.68 2.57
N PHE A 161 -2.39 3.99 2.86
CA PHE A 161 -3.28 4.99 2.29
C PHE A 161 -2.48 6.08 1.58
N MET A 162 -3.12 6.80 0.67
CA MET A 162 -2.46 7.77 -0.20
C MET A 162 -3.17 9.11 -0.18
N ILE A 163 -2.41 10.17 0.06
CA ILE A 163 -2.89 11.55 -0.05
C ILE A 163 -2.15 12.22 -1.21
N HIS A 164 -2.88 12.67 -2.22
CA HIS A 164 -2.38 13.65 -3.19
C HIS A 164 -2.21 15.00 -2.50
N THR A 165 -1.10 15.68 -2.76
CA THR A 165 -0.81 16.99 -2.17
C THR A 165 -0.23 18.00 -3.16
N SER A 166 -0.34 19.29 -2.81
CA SER A 166 0.34 20.38 -3.52
C SER A 166 1.83 20.55 -3.14
N ILE A 167 2.37 19.82 -2.17
CA ILE A 167 3.75 20.00 -1.68
C ILE A 167 4.78 19.47 -2.70
N ASP A 168 5.76 20.30 -3.08
CA ASP A 168 6.80 19.99 -4.08
C ASP A 168 8.14 19.57 -3.48
N ASN A 169 8.47 20.02 -2.28
CA ASN A 169 9.77 19.80 -1.63
C ASN A 169 9.78 18.61 -0.66
N LEU A 170 8.99 17.57 -0.95
CA LEU A 170 8.99 16.33 -0.16
C LEU A 170 10.33 15.58 -0.33
N PRO A 171 10.77 14.81 0.68
CA PRO A 171 12.04 14.09 0.64
C PRO A 171 11.94 12.83 -0.22
N PHE A 172 11.83 13.01 -1.54
CA PHE A 172 11.72 11.92 -2.50
C PHE A 172 12.99 11.07 -2.54
N LYS A 173 12.81 9.76 -2.50
CA LYS A 173 13.92 8.81 -2.63
C LYS A 173 14.30 8.66 -4.10
N LYS A 174 15.59 8.87 -4.41
CA LYS A 174 16.09 8.86 -5.80
C LYS A 174 16.13 7.48 -6.44
N GLU A 175 16.44 6.45 -5.66
CA GLU A 175 16.67 5.09 -6.16
C GLU A 175 16.02 4.04 -5.26
N ASN A 176 15.56 2.95 -5.88
CA ASN A 176 14.96 1.84 -5.17
C ASN A 176 16.02 0.79 -4.81
N ASP A 177 16.35 0.69 -3.52
CA ASP A 177 17.35 -0.25 -3.00
C ASP A 177 16.80 -1.67 -2.73
N MET A 178 15.56 -1.93 -3.16
CA MET A 178 14.87 -3.21 -3.04
C MET A 178 14.70 -3.93 -4.38
N LEU A 179 15.28 -3.42 -5.49
CA LEU A 179 15.16 -4.02 -6.84
C LEU A 179 15.75 -5.43 -6.98
N TRP A 180 16.44 -5.93 -5.95
CA TRP A 180 16.87 -7.33 -5.87
C TRP A 180 15.73 -8.30 -5.50
N VAL A 181 14.62 -7.81 -4.95
CA VAL A 181 13.50 -8.63 -4.48
C VAL A 181 12.79 -9.37 -5.62
N PRO A 182 12.52 -8.77 -6.80
CA PRO A 182 11.99 -9.52 -7.94
C PRO A 182 12.87 -10.72 -8.35
N ASP A 183 14.20 -10.56 -8.37
CA ASP A 183 15.13 -11.67 -8.64
C ASP A 183 15.03 -12.76 -7.57
N PHE A 184 14.98 -12.38 -6.28
CA PHE A 184 14.71 -13.34 -5.20
C PHE A 184 13.37 -14.07 -5.40
N CYS A 185 12.31 -13.32 -5.69
CA CYS A 185 10.96 -13.85 -5.89
C CYS A 185 10.87 -14.82 -7.07
N SER A 186 11.63 -14.61 -8.15
CA SER A 186 11.67 -15.48 -9.33
C SER A 186 12.06 -16.93 -8.99
N THR A 187 12.92 -17.10 -7.98
CA THR A 187 13.37 -18.43 -7.52
C THR A 187 12.61 -18.97 -6.31
N CYS A 188 11.88 -18.12 -5.58
CA CYS A 188 11.20 -18.53 -4.35
C CYS A 188 9.83 -19.18 -4.60
N GLY A 189 8.92 -18.52 -5.30
CA GLY A 189 7.61 -19.06 -5.71
C GLY A 189 6.63 -19.51 -4.61
N ILE A 190 6.98 -19.46 -3.33
CA ILE A 190 6.21 -20.10 -2.24
C ILE A 190 4.76 -19.60 -2.10
N CYS A 191 4.50 -18.35 -2.47
CA CYS A 191 3.15 -17.78 -2.45
C CYS A 191 2.21 -18.43 -3.48
N ILE A 192 2.77 -18.92 -4.59
CA ILE A 192 2.03 -19.64 -5.63
C ILE A 192 1.86 -21.10 -5.18
N GLU A 193 2.96 -21.76 -4.80
CA GLU A 193 2.98 -23.17 -4.35
C GLU A 193 2.00 -23.42 -3.20
N ARG A 194 1.86 -22.46 -2.28
CA ARG A 194 1.03 -22.60 -1.08
C ARG A 194 -0.32 -21.92 -1.19
N CYS A 195 -0.73 -21.45 -2.37
CA CYS A 195 -2.04 -20.84 -2.53
C CYS A 195 -3.14 -21.90 -2.40
N PRO A 196 -4.03 -21.83 -1.40
CA PRO A 196 -5.04 -22.86 -1.15
C PRO A 196 -6.15 -22.90 -2.21
N LYS A 197 -6.20 -21.89 -3.08
CA LYS A 197 -7.20 -21.74 -4.15
C LYS A 197 -6.57 -21.76 -5.53
N GLU A 198 -5.27 -22.01 -5.64
CA GLU A 198 -4.55 -22.01 -6.94
C GLU A 198 -4.83 -20.72 -7.73
N ALA A 199 -4.81 -19.58 -7.03
CA ALA A 199 -5.28 -18.29 -7.57
C ALA A 199 -4.25 -17.61 -8.49
N PHE A 200 -3.41 -18.36 -9.18
CA PHE A 200 -2.40 -17.84 -10.11
C PHE A 200 -2.53 -18.56 -11.45
N ASP A 201 -2.41 -17.81 -12.56
CA ASP A 201 -2.46 -18.38 -13.92
C ASP A 201 -1.12 -19.01 -14.35
N GLU A 202 -1.05 -19.53 -15.58
CA GLU A 202 0.18 -20.13 -16.15
C GLU A 202 1.34 -19.14 -16.31
N ASN A 203 1.04 -17.83 -16.31
CA ASN A 203 2.02 -16.74 -16.30
C ASN A 203 2.27 -16.20 -14.90
N GLU A 204 1.79 -16.92 -13.87
CA GLU A 204 1.97 -16.62 -12.45
C GLU A 204 1.31 -15.30 -12.01
N LYS A 205 0.31 -14.83 -12.76
CA LYS A 205 -0.45 -13.63 -12.40
C LYS A 205 -1.61 -14.00 -11.49
N LEU A 206 -1.82 -13.16 -10.46
CA LEU A 206 -2.90 -13.36 -9.50
C LEU A 206 -4.29 -13.21 -10.15
N LEU A 207 -5.07 -14.29 -10.11
CA LEU A 207 -6.46 -14.35 -10.52
C LEU A 207 -7.37 -13.81 -9.39
N ARG A 208 -7.67 -12.51 -9.42
CA ARG A 208 -8.45 -11.82 -8.37
C ARG A 208 -9.79 -12.49 -8.05
N LYS A 209 -10.47 -13.07 -9.04
CA LYS A 209 -11.77 -13.76 -8.87
C LYS A 209 -11.66 -15.08 -8.10
N VAL A 210 -10.50 -15.71 -8.14
CA VAL A 210 -10.22 -16.99 -7.47
C VAL A 210 -9.72 -16.75 -6.05
N CYS A 211 -8.86 -15.74 -5.87
CA CYS A 211 -8.35 -15.35 -4.56
C CYS A 211 -9.48 -15.05 -3.56
N THR A 212 -9.37 -15.57 -2.33
CA THR A 212 -10.35 -15.31 -1.26
C THR A 212 -9.90 -14.28 -0.24
N ALA A 213 -8.76 -13.60 -0.45
CA ALA A 213 -8.29 -12.52 0.42
C ALA A 213 -9.38 -11.48 0.72
N HIS A 214 -10.11 -11.04 -0.31
CA HIS A 214 -11.15 -10.01 -0.17
C HIS A 214 -12.52 -10.53 0.30
N ARG A 215 -12.72 -11.85 0.39
CA ARG A 215 -13.98 -12.45 0.85
C ARG A 215 -13.88 -13.02 2.25
N GLU A 216 -12.72 -13.57 2.56
CA GLU A 216 -12.47 -14.39 3.75
C GLU A 216 -11.22 -13.93 4.51
N GLY A 217 -10.54 -12.87 4.08
CA GLY A 217 -9.28 -12.45 4.70
C GLY A 217 -8.14 -13.47 4.52
N CYS A 218 -8.14 -14.27 3.45
CA CYS A 218 -7.05 -15.21 3.21
C CYS A 218 -5.69 -14.49 3.10
N ASN A 219 -4.74 -14.87 3.96
CA ASN A 219 -3.40 -14.29 4.03
C ASN A 219 -2.29 -15.34 3.86
N GLU A 220 -2.59 -16.50 3.27
CA GLU A 220 -1.65 -17.62 3.21
C GLU A 220 -0.36 -17.26 2.44
N CYS A 221 -0.47 -16.47 1.38
CA CYS A 221 0.69 -15.96 0.66
C CYS A 221 1.60 -15.07 1.52
N ILE A 222 1.03 -14.27 2.44
CA ILE A 222 1.78 -13.48 3.43
C ILE A 222 2.40 -14.40 4.46
N LEU A 223 1.59 -15.28 5.07
CA LEU A 223 2.00 -16.18 6.15
C LEU A 223 3.17 -17.08 5.75
N LYS A 224 3.26 -17.50 4.47
CA LYS A 224 4.36 -18.34 3.97
C LYS A 224 5.55 -17.54 3.45
N CYS A 225 5.39 -16.26 3.16
CA CYS A 225 6.46 -15.45 2.57
C CYS A 225 7.65 -15.31 3.53
N PRO A 226 8.90 -15.49 3.05
CA PRO A 226 10.11 -15.26 3.85
C PRO A 226 10.19 -13.84 4.41
N PHE A 227 9.69 -12.83 3.70
CA PHE A 227 9.72 -11.43 4.14
C PHE A 227 8.86 -11.20 5.38
N TYR A 228 7.70 -11.86 5.50
CA TYR A 228 6.88 -11.84 6.71
C TYR A 228 7.51 -12.70 7.82
N LYS A 229 7.87 -13.95 7.52
CA LYS A 229 8.38 -14.90 8.53
C LYS A 229 9.71 -14.50 9.16
N ARG A 230 10.60 -13.84 8.39
CA ARG A 230 11.99 -13.58 8.80
C ARG A 230 12.33 -12.10 8.85
N GLY A 231 11.52 -11.23 8.24
CA GLY A 231 11.82 -9.82 8.06
C GLY A 231 12.77 -9.56 6.89
N TYR A 232 12.70 -8.35 6.36
CA TYR A 232 13.44 -7.89 5.18
C TYR A 232 14.96 -8.14 5.29
N ASP A 233 15.59 -7.69 6.38
CA ASP A 233 17.06 -7.75 6.52
C ASP A 233 17.61 -9.17 6.58
N LYS A 234 16.87 -10.12 7.16
CA LYS A 234 17.30 -11.52 7.20
C LYS A 234 17.21 -12.15 5.81
N VAL A 235 16.19 -11.80 5.03
CA VAL A 235 16.05 -12.28 3.64
C VAL A 235 17.14 -11.68 2.76
N LYS A 236 17.38 -10.36 2.85
CA LYS A 236 18.42 -9.65 2.10
C LYS A 236 19.81 -10.26 2.33
N ARG A 237 20.21 -10.41 3.60
CA ARG A 237 21.50 -11.03 3.95
C ARG A 237 21.65 -12.45 3.42
N ARG A 238 20.57 -13.24 3.39
CA ARG A 238 20.60 -14.60 2.83
C ARG A 238 20.77 -14.57 1.31
N TYR A 239 20.04 -13.70 0.62
CA TYR A 239 20.12 -13.53 -0.82
C TYR A 239 21.53 -13.11 -1.27
N GLU A 240 22.13 -12.11 -0.62
CA GLU A 240 23.48 -11.64 -0.92
C GLU A 240 24.53 -12.75 -0.74
N ARG A 241 24.41 -13.56 0.31
CA ARG A 241 25.30 -14.73 0.52
C ARG A 241 25.15 -15.78 -0.58
N MET A 242 23.94 -15.97 -1.11
CA MET A 242 23.71 -16.91 -2.21
C MET A 242 24.30 -16.39 -3.52
N LYS A 243 24.19 -15.09 -3.80
CA LYS A 243 24.78 -14.47 -5.00
C LYS A 243 26.30 -14.48 -4.99
N LYS A 244 26.95 -14.28 -3.84
CA LYS A 244 28.43 -14.36 -3.71
C LYS A 244 29.02 -15.77 -3.93
N ARG A 245 28.19 -16.81 -3.89
CA ARG A 245 28.60 -18.21 -4.06
C ARG A 245 28.39 -18.74 -5.48
N ARG A 246 27.73 -17.96 -6.34
CA ARG A 246 27.56 -18.23 -7.77
C ARG A 246 28.64 -17.48 -8.53
#